data_AF-A0A535GZ19-F1
#
_entry.id   AF-A0A535GZ19-F1
#
_cell.length_a   1.000
_cell.length_b   1.000
_cell.length_c   1.000
_cell.angle_alpha   90.00
_cell.angle_beta   90.00
_cell.angle_gamma   90.00
#
_symmetry.space_group_name_H-M   'P 1'
#
loop_
_entity.id
_entity.type
_entity.pdbx_description
1 polymer ?
#
loop_
_entity_poly.entity_id
_entity_poly.type
_entity_poly.pdbx_seq_one_letter_code
_entity_poly.pdbx_strand_id
1 'polypeptide(L)'
;MPAPSKPAAIGGRPGPWRTPAHNRMWKNTLKPYDILDKEQVQQIHAHAMLILQEIGVDFLHPKAIDTFRRAGLRIEENRVHFEPAFVEEQIKKVPATFQVQARNPKNTVTIGGDHMVNAPVYGPPFITDLDRGRRGATIEDFTNFDKMAQATPQIHCAGGTIVEPEDLPLETRHLDMVYSHIRWTDMTFMGSVISEENARDSIEMASIVFGGRAEIEKTPALLALVNVNSPLRYDDRMLGSLLEYAAANQPVIATPFLMAGAMSPMGLAGTLAQQTAEALAGIALIQLVRPGAPCIYGSFLTNIDMQSGSPAFGTPESAMGILASAQMARHYRIPFRGGGALTSSKSPDAQAAYESRRRLAGERAAGVLREIHHRRGGPANVRMDPGQGDPFRRRGVRHGWDPRGRARRSPPRLRAHDAALPHGLLPAVDLLDRELRPLATHGLADRRPGRQREMEAAPQGLRRPGDRFGG
;
A
#
# COMPACT_ATOMS: atom_id res chain seq x y z
N MET A 1 26.59 63.29 18.75
CA MET A 1 26.24 61.92 18.30
C MET A 1 26.05 61.07 19.54
N PRO A 2 24.91 60.39 19.76
CA PRO A 2 24.71 59.58 20.95
C PRO A 2 25.32 58.18 20.78
N ALA A 3 25.81 57.61 21.88
CA ALA A 3 26.48 56.31 21.97
C ALA A 3 25.51 55.12 21.74
N PRO A 4 25.99 53.97 21.24
CA PRO A 4 25.14 52.81 20.97
C PRO A 4 24.72 52.09 22.27
N SER A 5 23.43 51.78 22.37
CA SER A 5 22.80 51.03 23.47
C SER A 5 23.19 49.55 23.47
N LYS A 6 23.51 48.99 24.66
CA LYS A 6 23.76 47.55 24.90
C LYS A 6 22.52 46.68 24.60
N PRO A 7 22.68 45.45 24.07
CA PRO A 7 21.54 44.53 23.88
C PRO A 7 21.09 43.92 25.22
N ALA A 8 19.77 43.88 25.42
CA ALA A 8 19.12 43.30 26.60
C ALA A 8 19.22 41.76 26.57
N ALA A 9 19.70 41.17 27.67
CA ALA A 9 19.74 39.74 27.87
C ALA A 9 18.34 39.21 28.23
N ILE A 10 17.74 38.41 27.33
CA ILE A 10 16.49 37.68 27.60
C ILE A 10 16.88 36.34 28.25
N GLY A 11 17.02 36.35 29.58
CA GLY A 11 17.17 35.15 30.39
C GLY A 11 15.81 34.54 30.73
N GLY A 12 15.38 33.55 29.95
CA GLY A 12 14.26 32.68 30.28
C GLY A 12 14.69 31.22 30.12
N ARG A 13 14.74 30.45 31.20
CA ARG A 13 14.93 29.00 31.12
C ARG A 13 13.78 28.42 30.28
N PRO A 14 14.04 27.63 29.22
CA PRO A 14 12.96 26.97 28.51
C PRO A 14 12.30 25.99 29.47
N GLY A 15 10.99 26.17 29.70
CA GLY A 15 10.19 25.21 30.46
C GLY A 15 10.24 23.82 29.81
N PRO A 16 9.96 22.75 30.56
CA PRO A 16 9.98 21.40 30.02
C PRO A 16 9.04 21.31 28.81
N TRP A 17 9.59 20.92 27.66
CA TRP A 17 8.81 20.56 26.49
C TRP A 17 7.77 19.54 26.92
N ARG A 18 6.49 19.94 26.98
CA ARG A 18 5.40 18.99 27.14
C ARG A 18 5.31 18.22 25.83
N THR A 19 5.96 17.06 25.78
CA THR A 19 5.72 16.04 24.76
C THR A 19 4.21 15.75 24.77
N PRO A 20 3.48 15.93 23.66
CA PRO A 20 2.08 15.55 23.60
C PRO A 20 1.96 14.08 24.03
N ALA A 21 0.96 13.80 24.88
CA ALA A 21 0.74 12.49 25.45
C ALA A 21 0.74 11.39 24.36
N HIS A 22 1.47 10.33 24.69
CA HIS A 22 1.75 9.11 23.93
C HIS A 22 0.74 8.72 22.84
N ASN A 23 1.27 8.61 21.62
CA ASN A 23 0.92 7.71 20.51
C ASN A 23 -0.47 7.04 20.59
N ARG A 24 -1.55 7.82 20.50
CA ARG A 24 -2.86 7.26 20.19
C ARG A 24 -2.87 6.96 18.69
N MET A 25 -2.82 5.67 18.37
CA MET A 25 -3.14 5.18 17.03
C MET A 25 -4.36 5.91 16.47
N TRP A 26 -4.26 6.30 15.21
CA TRP A 26 -5.35 6.99 14.54
C TRP A 26 -6.52 6.05 14.27
N LYS A 27 -7.71 6.54 14.56
CA LYS A 27 -8.97 5.96 14.10
C LYS A 27 -9.60 6.90 13.10
N ASN A 28 -10.04 6.37 11.96
CA ASN A 28 -10.82 7.12 11.01
C ASN A 28 -12.25 7.26 11.53
N THR A 29 -12.58 8.45 12.02
CA THR A 29 -13.93 8.77 12.52
C THR A 29 -14.90 9.19 11.41
N LEU A 30 -14.41 9.34 10.18
CA LEU A 30 -15.23 9.68 9.03
C LEU A 30 -15.69 8.40 8.33
N LYS A 31 -16.88 8.46 7.72
CA LYS A 31 -17.35 7.39 6.84
C LYS A 31 -16.38 7.27 5.64
N PRO A 32 -15.94 6.06 5.28
CA PRO A 32 -15.18 5.87 4.05
C PRO A 32 -15.93 6.40 2.83
N TYR A 33 -15.18 6.98 1.89
CA TYR A 33 -15.69 7.46 0.62
C TYR A 33 -15.74 6.30 -0.36
N ASP A 34 -16.96 5.99 -0.79
CA ASP A 34 -17.27 4.89 -1.67
C ASP A 34 -17.47 5.44 -3.10
N ILE A 35 -16.66 4.99 -4.07
CA ILE A 35 -16.76 5.42 -5.48
C ILE A 35 -17.49 4.40 -6.37
N LEU A 36 -17.49 3.13 -5.96
CA LEU A 36 -18.29 2.07 -6.55
C LEU A 36 -19.62 1.92 -5.80
N ASP A 37 -20.72 1.75 -6.54
CA ASP A 37 -21.97 1.26 -5.98
C ASP A 37 -21.92 -0.27 -5.69
N LYS A 38 -23.02 -0.82 -5.17
CA LYS A 38 -23.05 -2.23 -4.75
C LYS A 38 -22.96 -3.18 -5.94
N GLU A 39 -23.67 -2.85 -7.02
CA GLU A 39 -23.73 -3.62 -8.24
C GLU A 39 -22.35 -3.66 -8.91
N GLN A 40 -21.65 -2.53 -8.95
CA GLN A 40 -20.29 -2.40 -9.46
C GLN A 40 -19.27 -3.19 -8.63
N VAL A 41 -19.39 -3.18 -7.29
CA VAL A 41 -18.57 -4.05 -6.43
C VAL A 41 -18.79 -5.52 -6.77
N GLN A 42 -20.04 -5.95 -6.99
CA GLN A 42 -20.34 -7.33 -7.40
C GLN A 42 -19.80 -7.65 -8.79
N GLN A 43 -19.84 -6.71 -9.73
CA GLN A 43 -19.26 -6.90 -11.07
C GLN A 43 -17.75 -7.13 -11.00
N ILE A 44 -17.02 -6.31 -10.24
CA ILE A 44 -15.57 -6.47 -10.05
C ILE A 44 -15.27 -7.81 -9.37
N HIS A 45 -16.02 -8.17 -8.33
CA HIS A 45 -15.88 -9.46 -7.66
C HIS A 45 -16.08 -10.63 -8.65
N ALA A 46 -17.19 -10.63 -9.40
CA ALA A 46 -17.49 -11.69 -10.37
C ALA A 46 -16.41 -11.81 -11.45
N HIS A 47 -15.86 -10.70 -11.93
CA HIS A 47 -14.76 -10.72 -12.91
C HIS A 47 -13.45 -11.22 -12.30
N ALA A 48 -13.16 -10.88 -11.05
CA ALA A 48 -12.01 -11.45 -10.34
C ALA A 48 -12.15 -12.98 -10.20
N MET A 49 -13.35 -13.47 -9.88
CA MET A 49 -13.62 -14.91 -9.80
C MET A 49 -13.49 -15.58 -11.18
N LEU A 50 -13.97 -14.94 -12.24
CA LEU A 50 -13.80 -15.43 -13.62
C LEU A 50 -12.33 -15.55 -14.01
N ILE A 51 -11.51 -14.54 -13.69
CA ILE A 51 -10.06 -14.56 -13.91
C ILE A 51 -9.44 -15.76 -13.18
N LEU A 52 -9.77 -15.97 -11.90
CA LEU A 52 -9.22 -17.07 -11.11
C LEU A 52 -9.65 -18.45 -11.62
N GLN A 53 -10.89 -18.58 -12.10
CA GLN A 53 -11.44 -19.84 -12.59
C GLN A 53 -10.94 -20.17 -14.00
N GLU A 54 -11.07 -19.24 -14.95
CA GLU A 54 -10.76 -19.48 -16.36
C GLU A 54 -9.26 -19.31 -16.68
N ILE A 55 -8.60 -18.30 -16.11
CA ILE A 55 -7.21 -17.95 -16.44
C ILE A 55 -6.22 -18.50 -15.41
N GLY A 56 -6.56 -18.46 -14.12
CA GLY A 56 -5.69 -18.91 -13.03
C GLY A 56 -4.50 -17.98 -12.75
N VAL A 57 -3.66 -18.38 -11.79
CA VAL A 57 -2.48 -17.64 -11.33
C VAL A 57 -1.28 -18.59 -11.23
N ASP A 58 -0.12 -18.17 -11.72
CA ASP A 58 1.12 -18.95 -11.61
C ASP A 58 1.70 -18.87 -10.20
N PHE A 59 2.07 -20.02 -9.62
CA PHE A 59 2.79 -20.12 -8.35
C PHE A 59 4.11 -20.86 -8.54
N LEU A 60 5.22 -20.13 -8.59
CA LEU A 60 6.53 -20.68 -8.93
C LEU A 60 7.28 -21.25 -7.72
N HIS A 61 6.58 -21.97 -6.84
CA HIS A 61 7.18 -22.58 -5.65
C HIS A 61 6.63 -23.99 -5.39
N PRO A 62 7.48 -25.04 -5.35
CA PRO A 62 7.02 -26.42 -5.24
C PRO A 62 6.13 -26.69 -4.02
N LYS A 63 6.46 -26.12 -2.85
CA LYS A 63 5.63 -26.27 -1.63
C LYS A 63 4.26 -25.61 -1.78
N ALA A 64 4.15 -24.49 -2.52
CA ALA A 64 2.88 -23.83 -2.76
C ALA A 64 1.99 -24.69 -3.67
N ILE A 65 2.56 -25.20 -4.76
CA ILE A 65 1.88 -26.14 -5.68
C ILE A 65 1.41 -27.40 -4.95
N ASP A 66 2.25 -27.98 -4.09
CA ASP A 66 1.85 -29.15 -3.28
C ASP A 66 0.72 -28.84 -2.29
N THR A 67 0.74 -27.64 -1.70
CA THR A 67 -0.33 -27.17 -0.81
C THR A 67 -1.67 -27.05 -1.56
N PHE A 68 -1.67 -26.47 -2.77
CA PHE A 68 -2.87 -26.42 -3.60
C PHE A 68 -3.34 -27.78 -4.08
N ARG A 69 -2.41 -28.68 -4.44
CA ARG A 69 -2.73 -30.05 -4.86
C ARG A 69 -3.43 -30.82 -3.76
N ARG A 70 -2.95 -30.71 -2.52
CA ARG A 70 -3.60 -31.33 -1.34
C ARG A 70 -4.97 -30.74 -1.03
N ALA A 71 -5.20 -29.49 -1.39
CA ALA A 71 -6.51 -28.85 -1.32
C ALA A 71 -7.44 -29.20 -2.51
N GLY A 72 -6.98 -30.00 -3.47
CA GLY A 72 -7.78 -30.49 -4.59
C GLY A 72 -8.00 -29.48 -5.73
N LEU A 73 -7.18 -28.42 -5.81
CA LEU A 73 -7.31 -27.44 -6.89
C LEU A 73 -6.79 -28.00 -8.22
N ARG A 74 -7.35 -27.51 -9.32
CA ARG A 74 -6.85 -27.79 -10.67
C ARG A 74 -5.56 -27.03 -10.89
N ILE A 75 -4.52 -27.75 -11.32
CA ILE A 75 -3.19 -27.19 -11.58
C ILE A 75 -2.73 -27.64 -12.97
N GLU A 76 -2.35 -26.67 -13.80
CA GLU A 76 -1.76 -26.88 -15.12
C GLU A 76 -0.32 -26.35 -15.07
N GLU A 77 0.66 -27.25 -15.02
CA GLU A 77 2.07 -26.92 -14.72
C GLU A 77 2.22 -26.19 -13.36
N ASN A 78 2.44 -24.87 -13.39
CA ASN A 78 2.51 -24.01 -12.21
C ASN A 78 1.29 -23.10 -12.06
N ARG A 79 0.31 -23.20 -12.96
CA ARG A 79 -0.88 -22.36 -13.00
C ARG A 79 -2.01 -23.00 -12.21
N VAL A 80 -2.45 -22.31 -11.16
CA VAL A 80 -3.50 -22.78 -10.26
C VAL A 80 -4.81 -22.09 -10.64
N HIS A 81 -5.86 -22.88 -10.81
CA HIS A 81 -7.21 -22.40 -11.05
C HIS A 81 -8.06 -22.56 -9.80
N PHE A 82 -8.90 -21.56 -9.52
CA PHE A 82 -9.68 -21.51 -8.30
C PHE A 82 -11.16 -21.45 -8.61
N GLU A 83 -11.92 -22.36 -8.01
CA GLU A 83 -13.37 -22.27 -8.02
C GLU A 83 -13.82 -21.10 -7.12
N PRO A 84 -14.82 -20.29 -7.52
CA PRO A 84 -15.26 -19.12 -6.74
C PRO A 84 -15.63 -19.48 -5.30
N ALA A 85 -16.35 -20.59 -5.12
CA ALA A 85 -16.76 -21.09 -3.80
C ALA A 85 -15.56 -21.42 -2.89
N PHE A 86 -14.47 -21.96 -3.46
CA PHE A 86 -13.26 -22.25 -2.70
C PHE A 86 -12.59 -20.97 -2.20
N VAL A 87 -12.49 -19.95 -3.06
CA VAL A 87 -11.90 -18.65 -2.70
C VAL A 87 -12.71 -17.97 -1.60
N GLU A 88 -14.03 -17.95 -1.72
CA GLU A 88 -14.93 -17.41 -0.69
C GLU A 88 -14.79 -18.13 0.65
N GLU A 89 -14.61 -19.46 0.65
CA GLU A 89 -14.38 -20.22 1.87
C GLU A 89 -13.06 -19.82 2.55
N GLN A 90 -12.01 -19.59 1.78
CA GLN A 90 -10.73 -19.14 2.34
C GLN A 90 -10.84 -17.71 2.91
N ILE A 91 -11.48 -16.79 2.18
CA ILE A 91 -11.66 -15.40 2.63
C ILE A 91 -12.38 -15.33 3.99
N LYS A 92 -13.38 -16.18 4.22
CA LYS A 92 -14.15 -16.21 5.49
C LYS A 92 -13.29 -16.57 6.71
N LYS A 93 -12.12 -17.19 6.52
CA LYS A 93 -11.20 -17.56 7.60
C LYS A 93 -10.33 -16.38 8.06
N VAL A 94 -10.21 -15.34 7.24
CA VAL A 94 -9.34 -14.18 7.52
C VAL A 94 -9.89 -13.35 8.68
N PRO A 95 -9.08 -13.04 9.71
CA PRO A 95 -9.51 -12.15 10.77
C PRO A 95 -9.69 -10.71 10.25
N ALA A 96 -10.88 -10.16 10.43
CA ALA A 96 -11.20 -8.78 10.01
C ALA A 96 -10.40 -7.70 10.77
N THR A 97 -9.92 -8.04 11.97
CA THR A 97 -9.06 -7.21 12.81
C THR A 97 -8.10 -8.08 13.60
N PHE A 98 -6.85 -7.63 13.76
CA PHE A 98 -5.86 -8.31 14.60
C PHE A 98 -4.85 -7.30 15.18
N GLN A 99 -4.09 -7.72 16.20
CA GLN A 99 -3.00 -6.90 16.76
C GLN A 99 -1.65 -7.35 16.22
N VAL A 100 -0.73 -6.40 16.09
CA VAL A 100 0.70 -6.64 15.91
C VAL A 100 1.42 -6.03 17.10
N GLN A 101 2.10 -6.86 17.89
CA GLN A 101 2.76 -6.43 19.11
C GLN A 101 4.06 -5.67 18.81
N ALA A 102 4.31 -4.65 19.62
CA ALA A 102 5.57 -3.92 19.64
C ALA A 102 6.35 -4.25 20.92
N ARG A 103 7.68 -4.09 20.88
CA ARG A 103 8.54 -4.33 22.06
C ARG A 103 8.13 -3.48 23.27
N ASN A 104 7.70 -2.25 23.02
CA ASN A 104 6.95 -1.46 24.01
C ASN A 104 5.44 -1.66 23.75
N PRO A 105 4.69 -2.32 24.65
CA PRO A 105 3.27 -2.61 24.44
C PRO A 105 2.40 -1.38 24.19
N LYS A 106 2.86 -0.17 24.54
CA LYS A 106 2.14 1.08 24.24
C LYS A 106 2.12 1.42 22.74
N ASN A 107 3.01 0.83 21.95
CA ASN A 107 3.09 1.00 20.51
C ASN A 107 2.52 -0.19 19.73
N THR A 108 1.91 -1.19 20.41
CA THR A 108 1.20 -2.28 19.75
C THR A 108 0.11 -1.71 18.85
N VAL A 109 0.03 -2.23 17.62
CA VAL A 109 -0.90 -1.72 16.62
C VAL A 109 -2.07 -2.67 16.38
N THR A 110 -3.27 -2.14 16.20
CA THR A 110 -4.42 -2.86 15.66
C THR A 110 -4.51 -2.61 14.16
N ILE A 111 -4.62 -3.69 13.40
CA ILE A 111 -4.79 -3.70 11.95
C ILE A 111 -6.24 -4.07 11.64
N GLY A 112 -6.88 -3.30 10.75
CA GLY A 112 -8.26 -3.50 10.33
C GLY A 112 -9.27 -2.57 11.01
N GLY A 113 -10.54 -2.69 10.63
CA GLY A 113 -11.62 -1.84 11.13
C GLY A 113 -11.43 -0.37 10.76
N ASP A 114 -11.58 0.52 11.74
CA ASP A 114 -11.40 1.96 11.60
C ASP A 114 -9.96 2.42 11.91
N HIS A 115 -9.04 1.49 12.18
CA HIS A 115 -7.68 1.80 12.59
C HIS A 115 -6.78 2.13 11.40
N MET A 116 -5.94 3.16 11.57
CA MET A 116 -4.94 3.58 10.59
C MET A 116 -3.53 3.50 11.20
N VAL A 117 -2.69 2.65 10.62
CA VAL A 117 -1.26 2.53 10.96
C VAL A 117 -0.45 3.15 9.84
N ASN A 118 0.59 3.90 10.19
CA ASN A 118 1.43 4.58 9.23
C ASN A 118 2.86 4.04 9.36
N ALA A 119 3.47 3.61 8.26
CA ALA A 119 4.86 3.18 8.18
C ALA A 119 5.67 4.12 7.26
N PRO A 120 7.00 4.21 7.38
CA PRO A 120 7.85 4.86 6.39
C PRO A 120 7.79 4.19 5.02
N VAL A 121 8.40 4.85 4.03
CA VAL A 121 8.72 4.28 2.71
C VAL A 121 9.31 2.87 2.79
N TYR A 122 9.08 2.05 1.76
CA TYR A 122 9.70 0.73 1.57
C TYR A 122 10.36 0.60 0.19
N GLY A 123 11.65 0.20 0.15
CA GLY A 123 12.35 -0.30 -1.04
C GLY A 123 13.31 0.62 -1.83
N PRO A 124 13.42 1.95 -1.61
CA PRO A 124 14.38 2.75 -2.38
C PRO A 124 15.82 2.31 -2.18
N PRO A 125 16.59 2.07 -3.26
CA PRO A 125 18.04 1.86 -3.14
C PRO A 125 18.83 3.17 -3.01
N PHE A 126 18.21 4.28 -3.41
CA PHE A 126 18.83 5.60 -3.36
C PHE A 126 18.23 6.48 -2.28
N ILE A 127 19.09 7.27 -1.65
CA ILE A 127 18.71 8.37 -0.77
C ILE A 127 19.13 9.70 -1.41
N THR A 128 18.37 10.75 -1.12
CA THR A 128 18.71 12.12 -1.48
C THR A 128 18.72 12.98 -0.23
N ASP A 129 19.83 13.68 0.01
CA ASP A 129 19.94 14.70 1.06
C ASP A 129 20.42 16.06 0.46
N LEU A 130 20.34 17.14 1.25
CA LEU A 130 20.65 18.49 0.77
C LEU A 130 22.17 18.72 0.54
N ASP A 131 23.02 17.94 1.21
CA ASP A 131 24.45 18.19 1.28
C ASP A 131 25.22 17.34 0.25
N ARG A 132 24.82 16.08 0.08
CA ARG A 132 25.46 15.05 -0.76
C ARG A 132 24.67 14.72 -2.02
N GLY A 133 23.44 15.24 -2.14
CA GLY A 133 22.57 14.94 -3.27
C GLY A 133 22.10 13.48 -3.29
N ARG A 134 21.86 12.93 -4.49
CA ARG A 134 21.37 11.55 -4.68
C ARG A 134 22.54 10.56 -4.71
N ARG A 135 22.46 9.51 -3.90
CA ARG A 135 23.48 8.46 -3.78
C ARG A 135 22.89 7.12 -3.32
N GLY A 136 23.67 6.04 -3.42
CA GLY A 136 23.35 4.78 -2.76
C GLY A 136 23.23 4.97 -1.26
N ALA A 137 22.29 4.27 -0.64
CA ALA A 137 22.05 4.38 0.79
C ALA A 137 22.94 3.43 1.59
N THR A 138 23.15 3.76 2.86
CA THR A 138 23.96 2.96 3.80
C THR A 138 23.13 2.48 4.99
N ILE A 139 23.67 1.58 5.79
CA ILE A 139 23.05 1.18 7.07
C ILE A 139 22.90 2.37 8.05
N GLU A 140 23.76 3.38 7.93
CA GLU A 140 23.62 4.62 8.70
C GLU A 140 22.35 5.39 8.28
N ASP A 141 22.08 5.47 6.98
CA ASP A 141 20.86 6.11 6.47
C ASP A 141 19.61 5.36 6.93
N PHE A 142 19.63 4.02 6.87
CA PHE A 142 18.57 3.17 7.41
C PHE A 142 18.32 3.47 8.89
N THR A 143 19.39 3.46 9.70
CA THR A 143 19.33 3.77 11.13
C THR A 143 18.80 5.18 11.39
N ASN A 144 19.14 6.15 10.55
CA ASN A 144 18.63 7.52 10.66
C ASN A 144 17.13 7.58 10.39
N PHE A 145 16.61 6.83 9.43
CA PHE A 145 15.17 6.72 9.21
C PHE A 145 14.45 6.05 10.38
N ASP A 146 15.02 5.02 11.00
CA ASP A 146 14.43 4.42 12.22
C ASP A 146 14.30 5.43 13.35
N LYS A 147 15.37 6.20 13.60
CA LYS A 147 15.35 7.29 14.60
C LYS A 147 14.31 8.35 14.24
N MET A 148 14.16 8.70 12.97
CA MET A 148 13.16 9.65 12.50
C MET A 148 11.74 9.11 12.66
N ALA A 149 11.51 7.83 12.35
CA ALA A 149 10.23 7.16 12.54
C ALA A 149 9.85 7.17 14.02
N GLN A 150 10.77 6.78 14.91
CA GLN A 150 10.57 6.81 16.37
C GLN A 150 10.26 8.21 16.90
N ALA A 151 10.90 9.24 16.35
CA ALA A 151 10.69 10.63 16.74
C ALA A 151 9.39 11.25 16.18
N THR A 152 8.72 10.59 15.23
CA THR A 152 7.56 11.14 14.52
C THR A 152 6.25 10.53 15.07
N PRO A 153 5.43 11.28 15.83
CA PRO A 153 4.22 10.74 16.47
C PRO A 153 3.13 10.25 15.52
N GLN A 154 3.25 10.60 14.23
CA GLN A 154 2.32 10.16 13.19
C GLN A 154 2.80 8.90 12.48
N ILE A 155 3.93 8.31 12.87
CA ILE A 155 4.41 7.02 12.40
C ILE A 155 4.19 6.01 13.53
N HIS A 156 3.59 4.88 13.18
CA HIS A 156 3.10 3.87 14.11
C HIS A 156 3.83 2.54 13.96
N CYS A 157 4.48 2.32 12.81
CA CYS A 157 5.31 1.18 12.49
C CYS A 157 6.65 1.70 11.95
N ALA A 158 7.77 1.11 12.38
CA ALA A 158 9.10 1.48 11.89
C ALA A 158 9.28 1.17 10.40
N GLY A 159 8.47 0.27 9.83
CA GLY A 159 8.57 -0.16 8.44
C GLY A 159 9.40 -1.42 8.27
N GLY A 160 9.86 -1.68 7.05
CA GLY A 160 10.71 -2.81 6.70
C GLY A 160 12.00 -2.33 6.07
N THR A 161 12.17 -2.56 4.77
CA THR A 161 13.30 -2.01 4.00
C THR A 161 13.09 -0.51 3.76
N ILE A 162 13.33 0.36 4.75
CA ILE A 162 13.05 1.80 4.57
C ILE A 162 13.88 2.38 3.42
N VAL A 163 15.13 1.94 3.34
CA VAL A 163 16.07 2.19 2.25
C VAL A 163 16.98 0.97 2.14
N GLU A 164 17.53 0.66 0.97
CA GLU A 164 18.43 -0.49 0.82
C GLU A 164 19.85 -0.11 1.24
N PRO A 165 20.45 -0.72 2.29
CA PRO A 165 21.84 -0.47 2.65
C PRO A 165 22.79 -1.18 1.67
N GLU A 166 23.35 -0.43 0.72
CA GLU A 166 24.26 -0.94 -0.31
C GLU A 166 25.68 -1.19 0.20
N ASP A 167 26.01 -0.70 1.39
CA ASP A 167 27.31 -0.87 2.06
C ASP A 167 27.43 -2.19 2.84
N LEU A 168 26.39 -3.02 2.85
CA LEU A 168 26.35 -4.33 3.50
C LEU A 168 26.19 -5.49 2.49
N PRO A 169 26.72 -6.69 2.78
CA PRO A 169 26.53 -7.88 1.94
C PRO A 169 25.05 -8.23 1.76
N LEU A 170 24.66 -8.57 0.53
CA LEU A 170 23.27 -8.88 0.16
C LEU A 170 22.70 -10.05 0.98
N GLU A 171 23.53 -11.02 1.30
CA GLU A 171 23.17 -12.28 1.94
C GLU A 171 22.81 -12.11 3.42
N THR A 172 23.30 -11.05 4.07
CA THR A 172 23.17 -10.87 5.53
C THR A 172 22.57 -9.55 5.94
N ARG A 173 22.48 -8.55 5.05
CA ARG A 173 22.04 -7.19 5.42
C ARG A 173 20.64 -7.12 6.02
N HIS A 174 19.78 -8.11 5.76
CA HIS A 174 18.47 -8.21 6.43
C HIS A 174 18.60 -8.33 7.95
N LEU A 175 19.66 -8.98 8.44
CA LEU A 175 19.93 -9.11 9.88
C LEU A 175 20.22 -7.73 10.48
N ASP A 176 21.06 -6.93 9.84
CA ASP A 176 21.38 -5.56 10.28
C ASP A 176 20.15 -4.64 10.22
N MET A 177 19.34 -4.76 9.18
CA MET A 177 18.10 -3.99 9.02
C MET A 177 17.08 -4.32 10.11
N VAL A 178 16.81 -5.61 10.35
CA VAL A 178 15.90 -6.06 11.41
C VAL A 178 16.44 -5.68 12.78
N TYR A 179 17.75 -5.82 13.01
CA TYR A 179 18.39 -5.39 14.25
C TYR A 179 18.27 -3.87 14.47
N SER A 180 18.42 -3.07 13.42
CA SER A 180 18.24 -1.61 13.48
C SER A 180 16.84 -1.24 13.98
N HIS A 181 15.78 -1.84 13.41
CA HIS A 181 14.40 -1.66 13.86
C HIS A 181 14.24 -1.93 15.35
N ILE A 182 14.76 -3.08 15.81
CA ILE A 182 14.68 -3.54 17.20
C ILE A 182 15.44 -2.59 18.14
N ARG A 183 16.63 -2.14 17.72
CA ARG A 183 17.57 -1.38 18.53
C ARG A 183 17.18 0.08 18.69
N TRP A 184 16.77 0.71 17.59
CA TRP A 184 16.56 2.16 17.50
C TRP A 184 15.09 2.58 17.64
N THR A 185 14.17 1.63 17.55
CA THR A 185 12.74 1.88 17.77
C THR A 185 12.17 0.98 18.87
N ASP A 186 11.00 1.33 19.37
CA ASP A 186 10.17 0.48 20.20
C ASP A 186 8.76 0.28 19.60
N MET A 187 8.64 0.45 18.29
CA MET A 187 7.43 0.31 17.48
C MET A 187 7.31 -1.10 16.88
N THR A 188 6.19 -1.39 16.20
CA THR A 188 6.11 -2.57 15.33
C THR A 188 6.99 -2.39 14.11
N PHE A 189 7.44 -3.49 13.49
CA PHE A 189 8.30 -3.47 12.31
C PHE A 189 7.97 -4.63 11.37
N MET A 190 8.55 -4.60 10.17
CA MET A 190 8.36 -5.62 9.15
C MET A 190 9.59 -6.52 9.05
N GLY A 191 9.37 -7.79 8.72
CA GLY A 191 10.44 -8.74 8.45
C GLY A 191 10.90 -8.70 6.98
N SER A 192 12.03 -9.33 6.71
CA SER A 192 12.58 -9.47 5.35
C SER A 192 11.81 -10.48 4.51
N VAL A 193 11.68 -10.23 3.21
CA VAL A 193 10.89 -11.04 2.27
C VAL A 193 11.67 -11.45 1.02
N ILE A 194 12.99 -11.23 1.01
CA ILE A 194 13.82 -11.42 -0.19
C ILE A 194 14.23 -12.88 -0.42
N SER A 195 14.06 -13.75 0.58
CA SER A 195 14.26 -15.20 0.51
C SER A 195 13.57 -15.93 1.67
N GLU A 196 13.40 -17.25 1.53
CA GLU A 196 12.85 -18.14 2.58
C GLU A 196 13.71 -18.07 3.85
N GLU A 197 15.03 -18.07 3.70
CA GLU A 197 16.01 -17.99 4.79
C GLU A 197 15.91 -16.65 5.54
N ASN A 198 15.79 -15.54 4.81
CA ASN A 198 15.73 -14.22 5.43
C ASN A 198 14.41 -14.00 6.19
N ALA A 199 13.32 -14.62 5.72
CA ALA A 199 12.07 -14.68 6.44
C ALA A 199 12.22 -15.46 7.75
N ARG A 200 12.83 -16.65 7.72
CA ARG A 200 13.12 -17.43 8.93
C ARG A 200 13.97 -16.66 9.92
N ASP A 201 15.05 -16.05 9.48
CA ASP A 201 15.93 -15.25 10.34
C ASP A 201 15.16 -14.09 11.00
N SER A 202 14.31 -13.41 10.24
CA SER A 202 13.46 -12.34 10.79
C SER A 202 12.53 -12.86 11.88
N ILE A 203 11.93 -14.03 11.68
CA ILE A 203 11.03 -14.66 12.65
C ILE A 203 11.80 -15.15 13.90
N GLU A 204 13.00 -15.68 13.74
CA GLU A 204 13.87 -16.08 14.87
C GLU A 204 14.33 -14.86 15.67
N MET A 205 14.74 -13.77 15.02
CA MET A 205 15.07 -12.52 15.70
C MET A 205 13.88 -11.96 16.47
N ALA A 206 12.68 -11.97 15.88
CA ALA A 206 11.47 -11.58 16.59
C ALA A 206 11.18 -12.53 17.77
N SER A 207 11.35 -13.84 17.60
CA SER A 207 11.18 -14.82 18.69
C SER A 207 12.10 -14.52 19.86
N ILE A 208 13.37 -14.16 19.61
CA ILE A 208 14.32 -13.76 20.66
C ILE A 208 13.81 -12.53 21.43
N VAL A 209 13.32 -11.51 20.71
CA VAL A 209 12.85 -10.25 21.32
C VAL A 209 11.58 -10.43 22.16
N PHE A 210 10.65 -11.27 21.71
CA PHE A 210 9.32 -11.40 22.28
C PHE A 210 9.13 -12.62 23.20
N GLY A 211 10.19 -13.36 23.51
CA GLY A 211 10.16 -14.45 24.49
C GLY A 211 9.86 -15.83 23.91
N GLY A 212 10.01 -16.01 22.60
CA GLY A 212 9.98 -17.28 21.90
C GLY A 212 8.93 -17.35 20.80
N ARG A 213 8.99 -18.43 20.01
CA ARG A 213 8.11 -18.67 18.87
C ARG A 213 6.62 -18.70 19.25
N ALA A 214 6.29 -19.29 20.39
CA ALA A 214 4.91 -19.39 20.88
C ALA A 214 4.28 -18.01 21.14
N GLU A 215 5.06 -17.04 21.64
CA GLU A 215 4.55 -15.70 21.94
C GLU A 215 4.24 -14.90 20.67
N ILE A 216 5.12 -14.95 19.67
CA ILE A 216 4.87 -14.27 18.39
C ILE A 216 3.78 -14.96 17.57
N GLU A 217 3.56 -16.27 17.76
CA GLU A 217 2.44 -16.98 17.11
C GLU A 217 1.10 -16.68 17.79
N LYS A 218 1.09 -16.42 19.09
CA LYS A 218 -0.11 -16.00 19.83
C LYS A 218 -0.50 -14.57 19.50
N THR A 219 0.47 -13.65 19.42
CA THR A 219 0.26 -12.27 18.99
C THR A 219 1.35 -11.91 17.98
N PRO A 220 1.01 -11.69 16.70
CA PRO A 220 2.01 -11.44 15.67
C PRO A 220 2.92 -10.26 16.01
N ALA A 221 4.22 -10.37 15.74
CA ALA A 221 5.22 -9.35 16.03
C ALA A 221 5.77 -8.67 14.76
N LEU A 222 5.67 -9.37 13.62
CA LEU A 222 6.16 -8.91 12.34
C LEU A 222 4.99 -8.58 11.41
N LEU A 223 5.32 -7.94 10.30
CA LEU A 223 4.51 -7.83 9.09
C LEU A 223 5.39 -8.21 7.90
N ALA A 224 4.85 -8.85 6.88
CA ALA A 224 5.62 -9.24 5.70
C ALA A 224 4.96 -8.71 4.42
N LEU A 225 5.71 -7.95 3.61
CA LEU A 225 5.21 -7.45 2.33
C LEU A 225 5.52 -8.44 1.21
N VAL A 226 4.53 -9.23 0.79
CA VAL A 226 4.70 -10.18 -0.32
C VAL A 226 4.06 -9.60 -1.57
N ASN A 227 4.87 -9.28 -2.56
CA ASN A 227 4.39 -8.74 -3.81
C ASN A 227 3.99 -9.85 -4.79
N VAL A 228 2.99 -9.55 -5.62
CA VAL A 228 2.67 -10.36 -6.80
C VAL A 228 3.42 -9.78 -7.98
N ASN A 229 4.10 -10.63 -8.74
CA ASN A 229 4.73 -10.27 -9.99
C ASN A 229 3.65 -10.23 -11.09
N SER A 230 2.87 -9.15 -11.10
CA SER A 230 1.77 -8.98 -12.04
C SER A 230 2.26 -8.95 -13.49
N PRO A 231 1.55 -9.56 -14.45
CA PRO A 231 0.22 -10.15 -14.30
C PRO A 231 0.21 -11.62 -13.82
N LEU A 232 -0.64 -11.91 -12.83
CA LEU A 232 -1.09 -13.24 -12.42
C LEU A 232 0.03 -14.24 -12.11
N ARG A 233 1.11 -13.80 -11.43
CA ARG A 233 2.24 -14.68 -11.08
C ARG A 233 2.85 -14.34 -9.72
N TYR A 234 3.10 -15.37 -8.92
CA TYR A 234 3.90 -15.30 -7.71
C TYR A 234 5.25 -16.00 -7.94
N ASP A 235 6.35 -15.28 -7.71
CA ASP A 235 7.71 -15.80 -7.84
C ASP A 235 8.13 -16.66 -6.63
N ASP A 236 9.21 -17.42 -6.82
CA ASP A 236 9.74 -18.39 -5.85
C ASP A 236 10.16 -17.73 -4.53
N ARG A 237 10.88 -16.60 -4.59
CA ARG A 237 11.42 -15.90 -3.41
C ARG A 237 10.32 -15.32 -2.53
N MET A 238 9.36 -14.64 -3.15
CA MET A 238 8.20 -14.07 -2.47
C MET A 238 7.32 -15.16 -1.86
N LEU A 239 7.15 -16.30 -2.56
CA LEU A 239 6.40 -17.45 -2.04
C LEU A 239 7.10 -18.15 -0.88
N GLY A 240 8.42 -18.34 -0.95
CA GLY A 240 9.19 -18.89 0.17
C GLY A 240 8.94 -18.09 1.44
N SER A 241 9.08 -16.77 1.36
CA SER A 241 8.78 -15.86 2.48
C SER A 241 7.33 -15.95 2.95
N LEU A 242 6.36 -15.94 2.02
CA LEU A 242 4.93 -16.06 2.34
C LEU A 242 4.64 -17.31 3.17
N LEU A 243 5.17 -18.46 2.74
CA LEU A 243 4.93 -19.73 3.41
C LEU A 243 5.50 -19.74 4.83
N GLU A 244 6.70 -19.20 5.04
CA GLU A 244 7.34 -19.12 6.36
C GLU A 244 6.56 -18.21 7.32
N TYR A 245 6.19 -17.00 6.86
CA TYR A 245 5.41 -16.07 7.68
C TYR A 245 4.00 -16.58 7.99
N ALA A 246 3.31 -17.16 7.00
CA ALA A 246 1.98 -17.74 7.21
C ALA A 246 2.02 -18.91 8.20
N ALA A 247 3.00 -19.82 8.07
CA ALA A 247 3.19 -20.91 9.03
C ALA A 247 3.46 -20.37 10.45
N ALA A 248 4.21 -19.27 10.56
CA ALA A 248 4.53 -18.57 11.79
C ALA A 248 3.41 -17.67 12.35
N ASN A 249 2.21 -17.67 11.78
CA ASN A 249 1.13 -16.74 12.13
C ASN A 249 1.49 -15.25 12.01
N GLN A 250 2.54 -14.90 11.28
CA GLN A 250 2.90 -13.50 11.06
C GLN A 250 2.11 -12.98 9.86
N PRO A 251 1.57 -11.74 9.90
CA PRO A 251 0.64 -11.27 8.92
C PRO A 251 1.35 -10.94 7.61
N VAL A 252 0.83 -11.52 6.53
CA VAL A 252 1.33 -11.28 5.18
C VAL A 252 0.43 -10.29 4.46
N ILE A 253 1.05 -9.28 3.86
CA ILE A 253 0.41 -8.28 3.01
C ILE A 253 0.55 -8.75 1.55
N ALA A 254 -0.47 -9.43 1.03
CA ALA A 254 -0.50 -9.88 -0.36
C ALA A 254 -0.75 -8.68 -1.28
N THR A 255 0.29 -8.18 -1.94
CA THR A 255 0.26 -6.90 -2.67
C THR A 255 0.49 -7.11 -4.16
N PRO A 256 -0.57 -7.11 -4.97
CA PRO A 256 -0.44 -6.92 -6.42
C PRO A 256 0.26 -5.61 -6.74
N PHE A 257 1.27 -5.68 -7.62
CA PHE A 257 2.04 -4.54 -8.07
C PHE A 257 1.67 -4.21 -9.52
N LEU A 258 0.76 -3.26 -9.69
CA LEU A 258 0.06 -3.04 -10.96
C LEU A 258 0.30 -1.63 -11.47
N MET A 259 0.73 -1.55 -12.73
CA MET A 259 0.72 -0.33 -13.51
C MET A 259 -0.23 -0.54 -14.68
N ALA A 260 -1.38 0.12 -14.62
CA ALA A 260 -2.37 0.13 -15.68
C ALA A 260 -1.71 0.58 -16.99
N GLY A 261 -1.85 -0.25 -18.03
CA GLY A 261 -1.20 -0.07 -19.34
C GLY A 261 0.13 -0.79 -19.51
N ALA A 262 0.67 -1.43 -18.47
CA ALA A 262 1.91 -2.22 -18.54
C ALA A 262 1.73 -3.63 -17.96
N MET A 263 1.46 -3.75 -16.66
CA MET A 263 1.33 -5.04 -15.95
C MET A 263 -0.13 -5.45 -15.73
N SER A 264 -1.05 -4.59 -16.19
CA SER A 264 -2.48 -4.82 -16.19
C SER A 264 -3.11 -4.06 -17.37
N PRO A 265 -4.37 -4.37 -17.74
CA PRO A 265 -5.09 -3.63 -18.77
C PRO A 265 -5.07 -2.12 -18.51
N MET A 266 -5.18 -1.31 -19.57
CA MET A 266 -5.23 0.15 -19.41
C MET A 266 -6.47 0.61 -18.66
N GLY A 267 -7.59 -0.11 -18.80
CA GLY A 267 -8.82 0.19 -18.08
C GLY A 267 -8.72 -0.10 -16.58
N LEU A 268 -9.25 0.81 -15.77
CA LEU A 268 -9.21 0.73 -14.32
C LEU A 268 -10.09 -0.42 -13.79
N ALA A 269 -11.25 -0.67 -14.38
CA ALA A 269 -12.12 -1.79 -13.98
C ALA A 269 -11.43 -3.15 -14.19
N GLY A 270 -10.78 -3.32 -15.36
CA GLY A 270 -10.00 -4.53 -15.66
C GLY A 270 -8.80 -4.69 -14.76
N THR A 271 -8.06 -3.60 -14.50
CA THR A 271 -6.95 -3.60 -13.54
C THR A 271 -7.41 -3.96 -12.13
N LEU A 272 -8.55 -3.43 -11.68
CA LEU A 272 -9.08 -3.72 -10.35
C LEU A 272 -9.56 -5.17 -10.22
N ALA A 273 -10.17 -5.74 -11.26
CA ALA A 273 -10.54 -7.15 -11.28
C ALA A 273 -9.30 -8.06 -11.23
N GLN A 274 -8.26 -7.75 -12.01
CA GLN A 274 -6.98 -8.47 -11.97
C GLN A 274 -6.32 -8.34 -10.59
N GLN A 275 -6.26 -7.13 -10.02
CA GLN A 275 -5.76 -6.91 -8.67
C GLN A 275 -6.46 -7.79 -7.65
N THR A 276 -7.78 -7.80 -7.72
CA THR A 276 -8.61 -8.56 -6.79
C THR A 276 -8.33 -10.04 -6.93
N ALA A 277 -8.23 -10.57 -8.15
CA ALA A 277 -7.86 -11.96 -8.40
C ALA A 277 -6.48 -12.29 -7.78
N GLU A 278 -5.45 -11.50 -8.09
CA GLU A 278 -4.09 -11.72 -7.62
C GLU A 278 -3.98 -11.70 -6.09
N ALA A 279 -4.62 -10.73 -5.43
CA ALA A 279 -4.62 -10.62 -3.97
C ALA A 279 -5.34 -11.81 -3.32
N LEU A 280 -6.52 -12.19 -3.84
CA LEU A 280 -7.32 -13.28 -3.29
C LEU A 280 -6.64 -14.65 -3.48
N ALA A 281 -5.90 -14.87 -4.57
CA ALA A 281 -5.14 -16.09 -4.77
C ALA A 281 -4.04 -16.28 -3.70
N GLY A 282 -3.31 -15.20 -3.38
CA GLY A 282 -2.30 -15.23 -2.31
C GLY A 282 -2.91 -15.40 -0.92
N ILE A 283 -4.05 -14.73 -0.67
CA ILE A 283 -4.80 -14.89 0.58
C ILE A 283 -5.31 -16.32 0.74
N ALA A 284 -5.81 -16.94 -0.33
CA ALA A 284 -6.22 -18.34 -0.30
C ALA A 284 -5.05 -19.27 0.05
N LEU A 285 -3.85 -19.04 -0.48
CA LEU A 285 -2.65 -19.79 -0.11
C LEU A 285 -2.32 -19.64 1.38
N ILE A 286 -2.35 -18.40 1.91
CA ILE A 286 -2.09 -18.14 3.33
C ILE A 286 -3.05 -18.94 4.22
N GLN A 287 -4.34 -18.96 3.87
CA GLN A 287 -5.35 -19.68 4.63
C GLN A 287 -5.25 -21.21 4.49
N LEU A 288 -4.70 -21.72 3.38
CA LEU A 288 -4.37 -23.14 3.26
C LEU A 288 -3.17 -23.55 4.11
N VAL A 289 -2.16 -22.68 4.21
CA VAL A 289 -0.97 -22.92 5.05
C VAL A 289 -1.38 -22.94 6.52
N ARG A 290 -2.15 -21.93 6.95
CA ARG A 290 -2.62 -21.81 8.33
C ARG A 290 -4.00 -21.13 8.36
N PRO A 291 -5.09 -21.89 8.50
CA PRO A 291 -6.43 -21.33 8.64
C PRO A 291 -6.52 -20.33 9.79
N GLY A 292 -7.04 -19.13 9.52
CA GLY A 292 -7.13 -18.05 10.51
C GLY A 292 -5.85 -17.21 10.63
N ALA A 293 -4.79 -17.51 9.87
CA ALA A 293 -3.61 -16.66 9.84
C ALA A 293 -3.99 -15.24 9.40
N PRO A 294 -3.48 -14.20 10.08
CA PRO A 294 -3.77 -12.83 9.72
C PRO A 294 -3.17 -12.50 8.36
N CYS A 295 -3.90 -11.78 7.52
CA CYS A 295 -3.39 -11.28 6.24
C CYS A 295 -4.04 -9.96 5.88
N ILE A 296 -3.40 -9.23 4.98
CA ILE A 296 -3.82 -7.89 4.56
C ILE A 296 -3.96 -7.89 3.04
N TYR A 297 -5.09 -7.38 2.55
CA TYR A 297 -5.31 -7.09 1.14
C TYR A 297 -4.43 -5.89 0.76
N GLY A 298 -3.41 -6.13 -0.05
CA GLY A 298 -2.49 -5.12 -0.54
C GLY A 298 -2.93 -4.50 -1.86
N SER A 299 -2.50 -3.26 -2.09
CA SER A 299 -2.76 -2.53 -3.31
C SER A 299 -1.64 -1.57 -3.66
N PHE A 300 -0.85 -1.91 -4.67
CA PHE A 300 -0.01 -0.96 -5.38
C PHE A 300 -0.55 -0.78 -6.80
N LEU A 301 -1.64 -0.03 -6.93
CA LEU A 301 -2.25 0.30 -8.21
C LEU A 301 -1.83 1.72 -8.60
N THR A 302 -1.20 1.84 -9.76
CA THR A 302 -0.94 3.11 -10.42
C THR A 302 -1.06 2.94 -11.94
N ASN A 303 -0.72 3.96 -12.73
CA ASN A 303 -0.69 3.88 -14.19
C ASN A 303 0.66 4.31 -14.73
N ILE A 304 0.92 4.01 -16.00
CA ILE A 304 2.07 4.56 -16.73
C ILE A 304 1.72 5.91 -17.34
N ASP A 305 2.75 6.74 -17.54
CA ASP A 305 2.69 7.88 -18.44
C ASP A 305 2.84 7.39 -19.89
N MET A 306 1.85 7.64 -20.74
CA MET A 306 1.84 7.11 -22.11
C MET A 306 2.92 7.71 -23.02
N GLN A 307 3.47 8.87 -22.68
CA GLN A 307 4.52 9.51 -23.46
C GLN A 307 5.90 8.92 -23.17
N SER A 308 6.22 8.72 -21.89
CA SER A 308 7.54 8.25 -21.42
C SER A 308 7.59 6.76 -21.11
N GLY A 309 6.44 6.10 -20.96
CA GLY A 309 6.33 4.73 -20.43
C GLY A 309 6.69 4.61 -18.95
N SER A 310 6.96 5.72 -18.24
CA SER A 310 7.41 5.70 -16.86
C SER A 310 6.26 5.57 -15.86
N PRO A 311 6.50 5.05 -14.63
CA PRO A 311 5.49 5.03 -13.59
C PRO A 311 5.00 6.44 -13.24
N ALA A 312 3.68 6.65 -13.33
CA ALA A 312 3.03 7.91 -12.98
C ALA A 312 2.34 7.78 -11.62
N PHE A 313 2.63 8.72 -10.71
CA PHE A 313 2.01 8.81 -9.38
C PHE A 313 1.21 10.11 -9.24
N GLY A 314 0.25 10.14 -8.30
CA GLY A 314 -0.59 11.32 -8.06
C GLY A 314 -1.60 11.65 -9.17
N THR A 315 -1.76 10.76 -10.13
CA THR A 315 -2.76 10.80 -11.20
C THR A 315 -4.16 10.52 -10.66
N PRO A 316 -5.24 10.98 -11.34
CA PRO A 316 -6.62 10.64 -10.98
C PRO A 316 -6.90 9.14 -10.97
N GLU A 317 -6.39 8.39 -11.95
CA GLU A 317 -6.55 6.93 -12.09
C GLU A 317 -6.01 6.22 -10.85
N SER A 318 -4.83 6.64 -10.40
CA SER A 318 -4.20 6.06 -9.23
C SER A 318 -4.91 6.39 -7.90
N ALA A 319 -5.53 7.57 -7.82
CA ALA A 319 -6.36 7.96 -6.68
C ALA A 319 -7.71 7.21 -6.66
N MET A 320 -8.31 6.95 -7.82
CA MET A 320 -9.52 6.13 -7.90
C MET A 320 -9.23 4.66 -7.63
N GLY A 321 -8.13 4.14 -8.17
CA GLY A 321 -7.71 2.76 -7.93
C GLY A 321 -7.58 2.47 -6.44
N ILE A 322 -6.94 3.36 -5.67
CA ILE A 322 -6.83 3.14 -4.21
C ILE A 322 -8.19 3.19 -3.48
N LEU A 323 -9.10 4.08 -3.90
CA LEU A 323 -10.44 4.17 -3.34
C LEU A 323 -11.24 2.90 -3.61
N ALA A 324 -11.26 2.43 -4.86
CA ALA A 324 -11.96 1.22 -5.25
C ALA A 324 -11.35 -0.04 -4.62
N SER A 325 -10.01 -0.17 -4.59
CA SER A 325 -9.35 -1.31 -3.95
C SER A 325 -9.65 -1.39 -2.45
N ALA A 326 -9.74 -0.24 -1.77
CA ALA A 326 -10.16 -0.20 -0.37
C ALA A 326 -11.63 -0.63 -0.19
N GLN A 327 -12.52 -0.23 -1.10
CA GLN A 327 -13.91 -0.70 -1.11
C GLN A 327 -13.99 -2.22 -1.29
N MET A 328 -13.20 -2.78 -2.22
CA MET A 328 -13.13 -4.23 -2.42
C MET A 328 -12.63 -4.96 -1.17
N ALA A 329 -11.57 -4.47 -0.52
CA ALA A 329 -11.09 -5.06 0.72
C ALA A 329 -12.15 -5.03 1.84
N ARG A 330 -12.93 -3.94 1.96
CA ARG A 330 -14.08 -3.86 2.88
C ARG A 330 -15.20 -4.84 2.50
N HIS A 331 -15.45 -5.05 1.21
CA HIS A 331 -16.42 -6.04 0.75
C HIS A 331 -16.06 -7.45 1.24
N TYR A 332 -14.78 -7.81 1.21
CA TYR A 332 -14.26 -9.08 1.75
C TYR A 332 -14.03 -9.10 3.27
N ARG A 333 -14.18 -7.95 3.95
CA ARG A 333 -13.86 -7.75 5.38
C ARG A 333 -12.41 -8.09 5.72
N ILE A 334 -11.49 -7.81 4.82
CA ILE A 334 -10.05 -8.02 5.02
C ILE A 334 -9.40 -6.65 5.29
N PRO A 335 -8.45 -6.54 6.25
CA PRO A 335 -7.67 -5.32 6.41
C PRO A 335 -6.98 -4.89 5.12
N PHE A 336 -6.84 -3.59 4.91
CA PHE A 336 -6.38 -3.05 3.63
C PHE A 336 -5.10 -2.22 3.78
N ARG A 337 -4.12 -2.49 2.91
CA ARG A 337 -2.92 -1.66 2.73
C ARG A 337 -2.87 -1.13 1.31
N GLY A 338 -2.62 0.17 1.17
CA GLY A 338 -2.26 0.74 -0.11
C GLY A 338 -2.09 2.25 -0.05
N GLY A 339 -1.61 2.79 -1.17
CA GLY A 339 -1.38 4.22 -1.31
C GLY A 339 -0.02 4.66 -0.77
N GLY A 340 0.00 5.74 -0.02
CA GLY A 340 1.12 6.45 0.54
C GLY A 340 1.33 7.83 -0.09
N ALA A 341 2.28 8.58 0.47
CA ALA A 341 2.74 9.85 -0.10
C ALA A 341 3.61 9.64 -1.35
N LEU A 342 3.05 9.06 -2.41
CA LEU A 342 3.75 8.70 -3.64
C LEU A 342 3.85 9.88 -4.62
N THR A 343 4.99 9.99 -5.29
CA THR A 343 5.24 11.03 -6.31
C THR A 343 6.22 10.54 -7.38
N SER A 344 6.03 11.03 -8.61
CA SER A 344 6.95 10.86 -9.74
C SER A 344 7.99 11.99 -9.81
N SER A 345 7.91 13.01 -8.96
CA SER A 345 8.88 14.11 -8.91
C SER A 345 10.24 13.63 -8.41
N LYS A 346 11.31 14.21 -8.94
CA LYS A 346 12.71 13.87 -8.60
C LYS A 346 13.27 14.77 -7.49
N SER A 347 12.49 15.76 -7.07
CA SER A 347 12.87 16.75 -6.07
C SER A 347 11.69 17.02 -5.12
N PRO A 348 11.92 17.49 -3.89
CA PRO A 348 10.85 17.83 -2.95
C PRO A 348 10.19 19.18 -3.31
N ASP A 349 9.59 19.25 -4.49
CA ASP A 349 9.04 20.45 -5.11
C ASP A 349 7.50 20.54 -5.00
N ALA A 350 6.89 21.42 -5.80
CA ALA A 350 5.45 21.58 -5.85
C ALA A 350 4.75 20.35 -6.44
N GLN A 351 5.35 19.67 -7.42
CA GLN A 351 4.83 18.42 -7.97
C GLN A 351 4.81 17.33 -6.89
N ALA A 352 5.92 17.15 -6.18
CA ALA A 352 6.00 16.23 -5.04
C ALA A 352 4.94 16.52 -3.99
N ALA A 353 4.71 17.79 -3.68
CA ALA A 353 3.65 18.23 -2.78
C ALA A 353 2.27 17.72 -3.20
N TYR A 354 1.97 17.95 -4.47
CA TYR A 354 0.64 17.84 -5.02
C TYR A 354 0.24 16.38 -5.21
N GLU A 355 1.13 15.60 -5.80
CA GLU A 355 0.94 14.18 -6.04
C GLU A 355 0.80 13.41 -4.72
N SER A 356 1.73 13.65 -3.79
CA SER A 356 1.69 13.05 -2.45
C SER A 356 0.40 13.38 -1.72
N ARG A 357 -0.04 14.65 -1.75
CA ARG A 357 -1.28 15.08 -1.09
C ARG A 357 -2.50 14.43 -1.71
N ARG A 358 -2.56 14.31 -3.04
CA ARG A 358 -3.69 13.68 -3.74
C ARG A 358 -3.85 12.22 -3.33
N ARG A 359 -2.75 11.46 -3.30
CA ARG A 359 -2.78 10.05 -2.86
C ARG A 359 -3.19 9.92 -1.39
N LEU A 360 -2.53 10.66 -0.50
CA LEU A 360 -2.87 10.68 0.93
C LEU A 360 -4.34 11.06 1.21
N ALA A 361 -4.91 11.97 0.42
CA ALA A 361 -6.31 12.34 0.54
C ALA A 361 -7.24 11.20 0.12
N GLY A 362 -6.93 10.52 -0.99
CA GLY A 362 -7.65 9.32 -1.44
C GLY A 362 -7.63 8.22 -0.38
N GLU A 363 -6.49 7.92 0.24
CA GLU A 363 -6.39 6.91 1.31
C GLU A 363 -7.16 7.27 2.58
N ARG A 364 -7.08 8.53 3.02
CA ARG A 364 -7.84 8.96 4.21
C ARG A 364 -9.33 8.87 3.95
N ALA A 365 -9.75 9.22 2.74
CA ALA A 365 -11.12 9.02 2.32
C ALA A 365 -11.47 7.53 2.24
N ALA A 366 -10.55 6.65 1.83
CA ALA A 366 -10.76 5.20 1.79
C ALA A 366 -10.64 4.46 3.13
N GLY A 367 -10.07 5.05 4.19
CA GLY A 367 -9.88 4.40 5.49
C GLY A 367 -8.74 3.35 5.53
N VAL A 368 -7.59 3.66 4.94
CA VAL A 368 -6.50 2.71 4.62
C VAL A 368 -5.30 2.75 5.60
N LEU A 369 -4.54 1.66 5.70
CA LEU A 369 -3.20 1.58 6.31
C LEU A 369 -2.14 2.36 5.47
N ARG A 370 -1.43 3.31 6.08
CA ARG A 370 -0.52 4.26 5.42
C ARG A 370 0.91 3.77 5.24
N GLU A 371 1.52 4.29 4.18
CA GLU A 371 2.97 4.48 4.02
C GLU A 371 3.27 5.99 3.86
N ILE A 372 4.19 6.56 4.64
CA ILE A 372 4.54 7.99 4.61
C ILE A 372 5.96 8.14 4.06
N HIS A 373 6.09 8.89 2.96
CA HIS A 373 7.36 9.50 2.57
C HIS A 373 7.54 10.85 3.26
N HIS A 374 8.75 11.12 3.74
CA HIS A 374 9.07 12.33 4.47
C HIS A 374 8.99 13.58 3.59
N ARG A 375 8.50 14.66 4.21
CA ARG A 375 8.50 16.02 3.66
C ARG A 375 9.16 16.96 4.68
N ARG A 376 10.43 17.33 4.42
CA ARG A 376 11.19 18.55 4.79
C ARG A 376 12.68 18.20 4.95
N GLY A 377 13.53 19.00 4.31
CA GLY A 377 14.98 18.84 4.31
C GLY A 377 15.71 19.41 5.53
N GLY A 378 16.93 18.90 5.70
CA GLY A 378 18.06 19.55 6.35
C GLY A 378 18.47 19.00 7.71
N PRO A 379 19.71 18.46 7.85
CA PRO A 379 20.40 18.41 9.13
C PRO A 379 21.24 19.69 9.33
N ALA A 380 21.04 20.41 10.44
CA ALA A 380 22.07 21.15 11.20
C ALA A 380 21.42 22.11 12.20
N ASN A 381 21.99 22.14 13.40
CA ASN A 381 21.60 22.92 14.58
C ASN A 381 21.19 24.38 14.31
N VAL A 382 19.91 24.73 14.47
CA VAL A 382 19.46 26.10 14.79
C VAL A 382 18.23 26.04 15.71
N ARG A 383 18.25 26.87 16.75
CA ARG A 383 17.25 27.05 17.80
C ARG A 383 15.81 27.15 17.26
N MET A 384 14.91 26.39 17.90
CA MET A 384 13.46 26.47 17.74
C MET A 384 12.92 27.85 18.18
N ASP A 385 12.23 28.55 17.27
CA ASP A 385 11.27 29.61 17.59
C ASP A 385 9.84 29.01 17.52
N PRO A 386 9.08 28.95 18.63
CA PRO A 386 7.81 28.23 18.68
C PRO A 386 6.66 29.16 18.29
N GLY A 387 6.32 29.19 17.00
CA GLY A 387 5.21 30.00 16.52
C GLY A 387 4.61 29.49 15.22
N GLN A 388 3.92 28.35 15.25
CA GLN A 388 2.72 28.07 14.45
C GLN A 388 2.23 26.63 14.66
N GLY A 389 1.24 26.48 15.54
CA GLY A 389 0.38 25.30 15.65
C GLY A 389 -1.04 25.65 15.21
N ASP A 390 -1.67 24.73 14.47
CA ASP A 390 -3.11 24.56 14.27
C ASP A 390 -3.91 25.73 13.62
N PRO A 391 -4.36 25.62 12.34
CA PRO A 391 -5.23 26.63 11.73
C PRO A 391 -6.70 26.55 12.17
N PHE A 392 -7.08 25.69 13.12
CA PHE A 392 -8.49 25.50 13.54
C PHE A 392 -8.84 25.93 14.98
N ARG A 393 -8.06 26.82 15.60
CA ARG A 393 -8.50 27.53 16.82
C ARG A 393 -8.80 29.00 16.58
N ARG A 394 -10.10 29.33 16.56
CA ARG A 394 -10.62 30.70 16.65
C ARG A 394 -10.01 31.42 17.87
N ARG A 395 -9.24 32.48 17.65
CA ARG A 395 -9.07 33.59 18.59
C ARG A 395 -9.24 34.89 17.81
N GLY A 396 -10.17 35.72 18.27
CA GLY A 396 -10.55 36.97 17.64
C GLY A 396 -9.40 37.96 17.60
N VAL A 397 -9.21 38.57 16.44
CA VAL A 397 -8.32 39.72 16.26
C VAL A 397 -9.20 40.95 16.08
N ARG A 398 -8.92 41.95 16.93
CA ARG A 398 -9.57 43.26 16.96
C ARG A 398 -9.24 44.04 15.68
N HIS A 399 -10.24 44.77 15.19
CA HIS A 399 -10.21 45.58 13.98
C HIS A 399 -9.16 46.71 14.02
N GLY A 400 -8.38 46.83 12.95
CA GLY A 400 -7.70 48.08 12.55
C GLY A 400 -8.46 48.69 11.37
N TRP A 401 -8.83 49.96 11.51
CA TRP A 401 -9.53 50.80 10.53
C TRP A 401 -8.67 51.11 9.28
N ASP A 402 -9.30 51.09 8.10
CA ASP A 402 -8.84 51.78 6.88
C ASP A 402 -9.92 52.80 6.46
N PRO A 403 -9.61 54.11 6.38
CA PRO A 403 -10.59 55.19 6.21
C PRO A 403 -10.83 55.52 4.74
N ARG A 404 -11.48 54.64 3.97
CA ARG A 404 -12.10 55.02 2.68
C ARG A 404 -13.40 54.27 2.45
N GLY A 405 -14.50 54.91 2.83
CA GLY A 405 -15.85 54.41 2.64
C GLY A 405 -16.18 54.13 1.18
N ARG A 406 -16.24 52.85 0.81
CA ARG A 406 -17.06 52.36 -0.30
C ARG A 406 -17.76 51.07 0.15
N ALA A 407 -19.08 51.14 0.24
CA ALA A 407 -19.94 50.01 0.56
C ALA A 407 -19.77 48.91 -0.50
N ARG A 408 -19.23 47.75 -0.11
CA ARG A 408 -19.34 46.51 -0.89
C ARG A 408 -20.38 45.62 -0.24
N ARG A 409 -21.38 45.24 -1.05
CA ARG A 409 -22.50 44.35 -0.69
C ARG A 409 -21.98 43.06 -0.06
N SER A 410 -22.62 42.65 1.04
CA SER A 410 -22.39 41.38 1.72
C SER A 410 -22.70 40.21 0.77
N PRO A 411 -21.78 39.23 0.57
CA PRO A 411 -22.16 37.97 -0.06
C PRO A 411 -23.01 37.13 0.91
N PRO A 412 -23.95 36.31 0.41
CA PRO A 412 -24.87 35.55 1.24
C PRO A 412 -24.12 34.51 2.07
N ARG A 413 -24.65 34.23 3.27
CA ARG A 413 -24.18 33.16 4.16
C ARG A 413 -24.29 31.82 3.44
N LEU A 414 -23.16 31.28 2.98
CA LEU A 414 -23.06 29.90 2.51
C LEU A 414 -23.25 28.96 3.70
N ARG A 415 -24.32 28.15 3.62
CA ARG A 415 -24.61 27.06 4.55
C ARG A 415 -23.48 26.02 4.47
N ALA A 416 -23.22 25.37 5.61
CA ALA A 416 -22.47 24.12 5.63
C ALA A 416 -23.18 23.07 4.75
N HIS A 417 -22.37 22.15 4.19
CA HIS A 417 -22.67 21.11 3.20
C HIS A 417 -22.18 21.47 1.80
N ASP A 418 -20.93 21.08 1.54
CA ASP A 418 -20.48 20.38 0.33
C ASP A 418 -18.99 20.10 0.51
N ALA A 419 -18.66 18.84 0.82
CA ALA A 419 -17.29 18.36 0.71
C ALA A 419 -16.99 18.26 -0.80
N ALA A 420 -16.63 19.39 -1.41
CA ALA A 420 -16.26 19.44 -2.81
C ALA A 420 -15.06 18.50 -3.02
N LEU A 421 -15.29 17.42 -3.77
CA LEU A 421 -14.22 16.64 -4.40
C LEU A 421 -13.25 17.63 -5.07
N PRO A 422 -11.92 17.41 -4.97
CA PRO A 422 -11.01 18.12 -5.86
C PRO A 422 -11.52 17.95 -7.30
N HIS A 423 -11.76 19.06 -8.00
CA HIS A 423 -12.46 19.14 -9.29
C HIS A 423 -11.96 18.19 -10.41
N GLY A 424 -10.87 17.46 -10.22
CA GLY A 424 -10.36 16.44 -11.14
C GLY A 424 -10.84 14.99 -10.90
N LEU A 425 -11.62 14.69 -9.85
CA LEU A 425 -12.12 13.33 -9.60
C LEU A 425 -13.45 13.02 -10.30
N LEU A 426 -14.28 14.03 -10.58
CA LEU A 426 -15.61 13.83 -11.18
C LEU A 426 -15.56 13.22 -12.61
N PRO A 427 -14.73 13.70 -13.55
CA PRO A 427 -14.64 13.11 -14.90
C PRO A 427 -14.09 11.68 -14.89
N ALA A 428 -13.39 11.32 -13.82
CA ALA A 428 -12.68 10.06 -13.69
C ALA A 428 -13.62 8.95 -13.17
N VAL A 429 -14.59 9.29 -12.31
CA VAL A 429 -15.66 8.36 -11.90
C VAL A 429 -16.55 7.99 -13.10
N ASP A 430 -16.88 8.96 -13.96
CA ASP A 430 -17.63 8.71 -15.20
C ASP A 430 -16.90 7.73 -16.15
N LEU A 431 -15.57 7.71 -16.12
CA LEU A 431 -14.76 6.76 -16.89
C LEU A 431 -14.91 5.34 -16.34
N LEU A 432 -14.83 5.16 -15.02
CA LEU A 432 -15.00 3.87 -14.37
C LEU A 432 -16.41 3.31 -14.63
N ASP A 433 -17.44 4.14 -14.54
CA ASP A 433 -18.82 3.78 -14.88
C ASP A 433 -18.97 3.35 -16.35
N ARG A 434 -18.25 3.99 -17.27
CA ARG A 434 -18.24 3.61 -18.69
C ARG A 434 -17.52 2.29 -18.93
N GLU A 435 -16.45 2.01 -18.21
CA GLU A 435 -15.72 0.74 -18.30
C GLU A 435 -16.50 -0.44 -17.70
N LEU A 436 -17.31 -0.19 -16.66
CA LEU A 436 -18.13 -1.20 -16.00
C LEU A 436 -19.40 -1.55 -16.79
N ARG A 437 -19.94 -0.64 -17.60
CA ARG A 437 -21.15 -0.87 -18.41
C ARG A 437 -21.04 -2.09 -19.37
N PRO A 438 -19.96 -2.27 -20.14
CA PRO A 438 -19.77 -3.48 -20.96
C PRO A 438 -19.63 -4.77 -20.15
N LEU A 439 -19.07 -4.71 -18.94
CA LEU A 439 -18.94 -5.87 -18.06
C LEU A 439 -20.32 -6.40 -17.60
N ALA A 440 -21.31 -5.51 -17.51
CA ALA A 440 -22.70 -5.88 -17.22
C ALA A 440 -23.39 -6.64 -18.38
N THR A 441 -23.01 -6.37 -19.63
CA THR A 441 -23.67 -6.96 -20.82
C THR A 441 -23.04 -8.27 -21.26
N HIS A 442 -21.78 -8.52 -20.91
CA HIS A 442 -21.05 -9.75 -21.29
C HIS A 442 -21.03 -10.83 -20.19
N GLY A 443 -21.51 -10.52 -18.97
CA GLY A 443 -21.53 -11.44 -17.84
C GLY A 443 -22.94 -11.92 -17.44
N LEU A 444 -23.11 -13.24 -17.47
CA LEU A 444 -24.10 -14.06 -16.74
C LEU A 444 -25.50 -14.34 -17.34
N ALA A 445 -26.00 -13.61 -18.34
CA ALA A 445 -27.36 -13.88 -18.85
C ALA A 445 -27.49 -14.90 -20.00
N ASP A 446 -26.43 -15.19 -20.77
CA ASP A 446 -26.59 -15.85 -22.08
C ASP A 446 -25.78 -17.14 -22.30
N ARG A 447 -25.20 -17.73 -21.25
CA ARG A 447 -24.39 -18.96 -21.39
C ARG A 447 -25.18 -20.20 -20.97
N ARG A 448 -26.17 -20.61 -21.77
CA ARG A 448 -26.73 -21.98 -21.73
C ARG A 448 -25.76 -22.95 -22.41
N PRO A 449 -25.55 -24.18 -21.88
CA PRO A 449 -24.65 -25.16 -22.47
C PRO A 449 -25.31 -25.74 -23.74
N GLY A 450 -24.88 -25.29 -24.93
CA GLY A 450 -25.47 -25.80 -26.17
C GLY A 450 -24.91 -25.30 -27.50
N ARG A 451 -24.00 -24.32 -27.54
CA ARG A 451 -23.43 -23.81 -28.80
C ARG A 451 -21.90 -23.84 -28.82
N GLN A 452 -21.34 -25.04 -28.64
CA GLN A 452 -19.91 -25.30 -28.83
C GLN A 452 -19.62 -26.22 -30.02
N ARG A 453 -20.52 -26.28 -31.00
CA ARG A 453 -20.34 -27.02 -32.26
C ARG A 453 -20.71 -26.15 -33.45
N GLU A 454 -19.88 -25.15 -33.77
CA GLU A 454 -19.95 -24.48 -35.08
C GLU A 454 -18.70 -23.70 -35.47
N MET A 455 -17.54 -23.93 -34.82
CA MET A 455 -16.24 -23.34 -35.23
C MET A 455 -15.18 -24.39 -35.60
N GLU A 456 -15.60 -25.54 -36.12
CA GLU A 456 -14.70 -26.50 -36.79
C GLU A 456 -15.21 -26.80 -38.20
N ALA A 457 -15.08 -25.82 -39.10
CA ALA A 457 -15.08 -26.06 -40.53
C ALA A 457 -14.43 -24.86 -41.25
N ALA A 458 -13.10 -24.86 -41.37
CA ALA A 458 -12.40 -24.07 -42.37
C ALA A 458 -11.50 -25.00 -43.21
N PRO A 459 -11.40 -24.82 -44.54
CA PRO A 459 -10.95 -25.88 -45.44
C PRO A 459 -9.43 -25.97 -45.50
N GLN A 460 -8.92 -27.20 -45.53
CA GLN A 460 -7.54 -27.53 -45.86
C GLN A 460 -7.23 -27.12 -47.30
N GLY A 461 -6.24 -26.25 -47.49
CA GLY A 461 -5.79 -25.91 -48.84
C GLY A 461 -4.72 -24.84 -48.90
N LEU A 462 -3.49 -25.15 -48.48
CA LEU A 462 -2.29 -24.47 -48.98
C LEU A 462 -1.06 -25.39 -48.84
N ARG A 463 -0.57 -25.85 -49.99
CA ARG A 463 0.65 -26.66 -50.15
C ARG A 463 1.90 -25.82 -49.84
N ARG A 464 2.87 -26.42 -49.17
CA ARG A 464 4.24 -25.89 -49.01
C ARG A 464 5.02 -26.03 -50.33
N PRO A 465 5.83 -25.03 -50.74
CA PRO A 465 6.90 -25.23 -51.69
C PRO A 465 8.26 -25.33 -50.97
N GLY A 466 8.98 -26.41 -51.22
CA GLY A 466 10.41 -26.52 -50.98
C GLY A 466 11.14 -26.76 -52.31
N ASP A 467 12.23 -26.03 -52.49
CA ASP A 467 13.42 -26.23 -53.32
C ASP A 467 13.30 -26.73 -54.78
N ARG A 468 13.76 -25.87 -55.71
CA ARG A 468 14.96 -26.07 -56.58
C ARG A 468 14.92 -25.14 -57.80
N PHE A 469 16.08 -24.50 -58.07
CA PHE A 469 16.72 -24.09 -59.35
C PHE A 469 17.70 -22.96 -58.93
N GLY A 470 19.03 -23.01 -59.10
CA GLY A 470 19.84 -23.55 -60.18
C GLY A 470 20.35 -22.38 -61.04
N GLY A 471 21.57 -21.89 -60.78
CA GLY A 471 22.20 -20.76 -61.48
C GLY A 471 23.21 -20.01 -60.61
#